data_AF-A0A928HBP9-F1
#
_entry.id   AF-A0A928HBP9-F1
#
_cell.length_a   1.000
_cell.length_b   1.000
_cell.length_c   1.000
_cell.angle_alpha   90.00
_cell.angle_beta   90.00
_cell.angle_gamma   90.00
#
_symmetry.space_group_name_H-M   'P 1'
#
loop_
_entity.id
_entity.type
_entity.pdbx_description
1 polymer ?
#
loop_
_entity_poly.entity_id
_entity_poly.type
_entity_poly.pdbx_seq_one_letter_code
_entity_poly.pdbx_strand_id
1 'polypeptide(L)'
;MRLRRFKQSLDSKNICNPFSDKIKQLARKEPIAKELLTNDKFVGKSSTNTDHEWHHIYDSNLFPVYHYYGVGTAQIQVSKAVHLKLHEQIAKADFVNYEASLKSECPTITANISEEYHKRIKSLPGKFKLWLMKLKEWFVILYIVCKF
;
A
#
# COMPACT_ATOMS: atom_id res chain seq x y z
N MET A 1 6.99 10.99 0.89
CA MET A 1 7.29 11.42 -0.50
C MET A 1 6.14 12.27 -1.04
N ARG A 2 6.35 13.12 -2.06
CA ARG A 2 5.24 13.88 -2.70
C ARG A 2 4.46 13.00 -3.68
N LEU A 3 3.12 13.08 -3.69
CA LEU A 3 2.25 12.28 -4.57
C LEU A 3 2.60 12.39 -6.06
N ARG A 4 2.94 13.59 -6.55
CA ARG A 4 3.37 13.78 -7.95
C ARG A 4 4.58 12.90 -8.32
N ARG A 5 5.56 12.76 -7.42
CA ARG A 5 6.73 11.91 -7.64
C ARG A 5 6.39 10.42 -7.53
N PHE A 6 5.45 10.07 -6.65
CA PHE A 6 4.95 8.70 -6.56
C PHE A 6 4.30 8.28 -7.89
N LYS A 7 3.41 9.10 -8.45
CA LYS A 7 2.75 8.84 -9.74
C LYS A 7 3.74 8.62 -10.88
N GLN A 8 4.84 9.38 -10.92
CA GLN A 8 5.92 9.20 -11.91
C GLN A 8 6.68 7.88 -11.78
N SER A 9 6.60 7.21 -10.63
CA SER A 9 7.29 5.94 -10.35
C SER A 9 6.39 4.71 -10.50
N LEU A 10 5.14 4.92 -10.94
CA LEU A 10 4.19 3.85 -11.22
C LEU A 10 4.35 3.37 -12.66
N ASP A 11 4.26 2.07 -12.85
CA ASP A 11 4.16 1.45 -14.16
C ASP A 11 2.68 1.37 -14.56
N SER A 12 2.25 2.27 -15.44
CA SER A 12 0.88 2.30 -15.93
C SER A 12 0.56 1.13 -16.88
N LYS A 13 1.55 0.37 -17.34
CA LYS A 13 1.34 -0.79 -18.21
C LYS A 13 1.11 -2.08 -17.41
N ASN A 14 1.61 -2.16 -16.18
CA ASN A 14 1.42 -3.31 -15.30
C ASN A 14 0.37 -3.02 -14.23
N ILE A 15 -0.90 -3.26 -14.57
CA ILE A 15 -2.04 -2.96 -13.69
C ILE A 15 -2.02 -3.79 -12.39
N CYS A 16 -1.61 -5.05 -12.46
CA CYS A 16 -1.59 -5.94 -11.29
C CYS A 16 -0.40 -5.69 -10.35
N ASN A 17 0.66 -5.06 -10.86
CA ASN A 17 1.83 -4.69 -10.07
C ASN A 17 2.40 -3.34 -10.56
N PRO A 18 1.73 -2.23 -10.22
CA PRO A 18 2.08 -0.91 -10.73
C PRO A 18 3.26 -0.29 -9.98
N PHE A 19 3.71 -0.88 -8.88
CA PHE A 19 4.78 -0.30 -8.06
C PHE A 19 6.16 -0.76 -8.53
N SER A 20 7.04 0.20 -8.81
CA SER A 20 8.46 -0.08 -9.02
C SER A 20 9.13 -0.70 -7.79
N ASP A 21 10.20 -1.47 -8.00
CA ASP A 21 10.96 -2.12 -6.93
C ASP A 21 11.47 -1.14 -5.88
N LYS A 22 11.79 0.09 -6.30
CA LYS A 22 12.16 1.17 -5.39
C LYS A 22 11.06 1.49 -4.39
N ILE A 23 9.80 1.59 -4.84
CA ILE A 23 8.67 1.86 -3.96
C ILE A 23 8.45 0.70 -2.99
N LYS A 24 8.52 -0.53 -3.48
CA LYS A 24 8.41 -1.74 -2.66
C LYS A 24 9.48 -1.78 -1.57
N GLN A 25 10.73 -1.51 -1.92
CA GLN A 25 11.82 -1.44 -0.94
C GLN A 25 11.61 -0.33 0.10
N LEU A 26 11.12 0.83 -0.31
CA LEU A 26 10.82 1.92 0.64
C LEU A 26 9.66 1.57 1.56
N ALA A 27 8.61 0.94 1.04
CA ALA A 27 7.48 0.46 1.82
C ALA A 27 7.93 -0.58 2.86
N ARG A 28 8.84 -1.48 2.51
CA ARG A 28 9.40 -2.47 3.45
C ARG A 28 10.19 -1.85 4.61
N LYS A 29 10.76 -0.66 4.44
CA LYS A 29 11.53 0.00 5.50
C LYS A 29 10.68 0.76 6.51
N GLU A 30 9.42 1.01 6.18
CA GLU A 30 8.50 1.77 7.03
C GLU A 30 7.39 0.82 7.52
N PRO A 31 7.33 0.50 8.82
CA PRO A 31 6.30 -0.40 9.35
C PRO A 31 4.90 0.14 9.09
N ILE A 32 3.92 -0.75 8.96
CA ILE A 32 2.51 -0.39 8.82
C ILE A 32 1.96 -0.03 10.21
N ALA A 33 1.02 0.91 10.26
CA ALA A 33 0.26 1.17 11.48
C ALA A 33 -0.52 -0.09 11.91
N LYS A 34 -0.39 -0.49 13.18
CA LYS A 34 -1.03 -1.70 13.71
C LYS A 34 -2.55 -1.71 13.50
N GLU A 35 -3.18 -0.54 13.48
CA GLU A 35 -4.62 -0.34 13.27
C GLU A 35 -5.09 -0.79 11.87
N LEU A 36 -4.20 -0.81 10.87
CA LEU A 36 -4.52 -1.26 9.52
C LEU A 36 -4.35 -2.78 9.35
N LEU A 37 -3.74 -3.44 10.33
CA LEU A 37 -3.57 -4.89 10.34
C LEU A 37 -4.85 -5.52 10.89
N THR A 38 -5.60 -6.16 10.01
CA THR A 38 -6.83 -6.87 10.35
C THR A 38 -7.00 -8.07 9.42
N ASN A 39 -7.72 -9.08 9.90
CA ASN A 39 -8.14 -10.24 9.11
C ASN A 39 -9.59 -10.10 8.64
N ASP A 40 -10.15 -8.89 8.68
CA ASP A 40 -11.51 -8.60 8.23
C ASP A 40 -11.70 -9.02 6.77
N LYS A 41 -12.79 -9.74 6.53
CA LYS A 41 -13.20 -10.19 5.21
C LYS A 41 -14.58 -9.66 4.92
N PHE A 42 -14.66 -8.88 3.86
CA PHE A 42 -15.89 -8.30 3.34
C PHE A 42 -16.36 -9.07 2.12
N VAL A 43 -17.66 -9.12 1.92
CA VAL A 43 -18.29 -9.70 0.73
C VAL A 43 -18.90 -8.55 -0.05
N GLY A 44 -18.36 -8.29 -1.24
CA GLY A 44 -18.88 -7.26 -2.13
C GLY A 44 -20.13 -7.72 -2.85
N LYS A 45 -21.03 -6.79 -3.18
CA LYS A 45 -22.27 -7.11 -3.91
C LYS A 45 -22.04 -7.86 -5.23
N SER A 46 -20.90 -7.65 -5.89
CA SER A 46 -20.56 -8.31 -7.15
C SER A 46 -20.01 -9.73 -6.98
N SER A 47 -19.84 -10.23 -5.75
CA SER A 47 -19.29 -11.57 -5.48
C SER A 47 -20.29 -12.72 -5.69
N THR A 48 -21.51 -12.42 -6.13
CA THR A 48 -22.62 -13.39 -6.23
C THR A 48 -22.45 -14.42 -7.36
N ASN A 49 -21.48 -14.23 -8.25
CA ASN A 49 -21.15 -15.18 -9.33
C ASN A 49 -20.00 -16.13 -8.93
N THR A 50 -19.93 -17.29 -9.60
CA THR A 50 -18.92 -18.35 -9.37
C THR A 50 -17.47 -17.90 -9.62
N ASP A 51 -17.26 -16.85 -10.41
CA ASP A 51 -15.93 -16.28 -10.68
C ASP A 51 -15.69 -15.03 -9.81
N HIS A 52 -15.15 -15.26 -8.61
CA HIS A 52 -14.82 -14.20 -7.65
C HIS A 52 -13.33 -14.24 -7.25
N GLU A 53 -12.80 -13.08 -6.90
CA GLU A 53 -11.43 -12.89 -6.47
C GLU A 53 -11.39 -12.11 -5.15
N TRP A 54 -10.43 -12.45 -4.30
CA TRP A 54 -10.15 -11.67 -3.09
C TRP A 54 -9.25 -10.49 -3.43
N HIS A 55 -9.73 -9.28 -3.17
CA HIS A 55 -8.98 -8.05 -3.32
C HIS A 55 -8.51 -7.54 -1.95
N HIS A 56 -7.24 -7.22 -1.82
CA HIS A 56 -6.73 -6.55 -0.62
C HIS A 56 -7.09 -5.07 -0.66
N ILE A 57 -7.77 -4.57 0.39
CA ILE A 57 -8.13 -3.14 0.51
C ILE A 57 -6.87 -2.25 0.58
N TYR A 58 -5.82 -2.77 1.21
CA TYR A 58 -4.50 -2.16 1.24
C TYR A 58 -3.53 -3.04 0.45
N ASP A 59 -2.99 -2.51 -0.65
CA ASP A 59 -2.10 -3.24 -1.54
C ASP A 59 -0.82 -3.67 -0.81
N SER A 60 -0.51 -4.97 -0.87
CA SER A 60 0.60 -5.59 -0.13
C SER A 60 1.99 -5.07 -0.53
N ASN A 61 2.16 -4.48 -1.72
CA ASN A 61 3.43 -3.89 -2.13
C ASN A 61 3.67 -2.53 -1.48
N LEU A 62 2.62 -1.78 -1.16
CA LEU A 62 2.68 -0.48 -0.50
C LEU A 62 2.49 -0.59 1.01
N PHE A 63 1.73 -1.59 1.43
CA PHE A 63 1.44 -2.00 2.80
C PHE A 63 1.94 -3.45 3.00
N PRO A 64 3.27 -3.66 3.08
CA PRO A 64 3.84 -4.99 3.29
C PRO A 64 3.53 -5.54 4.68
N VAL A 65 2.71 -6.58 4.74
CA VAL A 65 2.45 -7.35 5.96
C VAL A 65 3.62 -8.30 6.19
N TYR A 66 4.23 -8.22 7.36
CA TYR A 66 5.27 -9.17 7.77
C TYR A 66 4.63 -10.33 8.53
N HIS A 67 5.03 -11.56 8.19
CA HIS A 67 4.53 -12.80 8.81
C HIS A 67 4.59 -12.79 10.35
N TYR A 68 5.50 -12.02 10.95
CA TYR A 68 5.63 -11.90 12.41
C TYR A 68 4.35 -11.42 13.11
N TYR A 69 3.47 -10.69 12.41
CA TYR A 69 2.23 -10.20 13.01
C TYR A 69 1.07 -11.19 12.93
N GLY A 70 1.15 -12.27 12.14
CA GLY A 70 0.06 -13.25 11.98
C GLY A 70 -1.28 -12.69 11.48
N VAL A 71 -1.32 -11.40 11.09
CA VAL A 71 -2.53 -10.64 10.76
C VAL A 71 -2.28 -9.90 9.44
N GLY A 72 -3.20 -10.04 8.49
CA GLY A 72 -3.15 -9.47 7.16
C GLY A 72 -3.64 -8.03 7.07
N THR A 73 -4.06 -7.65 5.87
CA THR A 73 -4.89 -6.45 5.64
C THR A 73 -6.30 -6.91 5.31
N ALA A 74 -7.28 -6.04 5.58
CA ALA A 74 -8.67 -6.30 5.21
C ALA A 74 -8.80 -6.67 3.73
N GLN A 75 -9.66 -7.64 3.43
CA GLN A 75 -9.92 -8.12 2.09
C GLN A 75 -11.41 -8.00 1.75
N ILE A 76 -11.72 -7.80 0.47
CA ILE A 76 -13.08 -7.86 -0.06
C ILE A 76 -13.15 -8.89 -1.19
N GLN A 77 -14.14 -9.76 -1.16
CA GLN A 77 -14.47 -10.66 -2.25
C GLN A 77 -15.30 -9.91 -3.29
N VAL A 78 -14.88 -9.90 -4.55
CA VAL A 78 -15.57 -9.19 -5.65
C VAL A 78 -15.49 -10.01 -6.94
N SER A 79 -16.31 -9.66 -7.94
CA SER A 79 -16.16 -10.23 -9.28
C SER A 79 -14.80 -9.90 -9.89
N LYS A 80 -14.31 -10.74 -10.81
CA LYS A 80 -13.05 -10.51 -11.55
C LYS A 80 -12.99 -9.14 -12.25
N ALA A 81 -14.11 -8.70 -12.84
CA ALA A 81 -14.19 -7.40 -13.50
C ALA A 81 -13.99 -6.23 -12.51
N VAL A 82 -14.59 -6.33 -11.33
CA VAL A 82 -14.41 -5.35 -10.26
C VAL A 82 -13.00 -5.42 -9.69
N HIS A 83 -12.44 -6.62 -9.50
CA HIS A 83 -11.05 -6.80 -9.06
C HIS A 83 -10.06 -6.09 -9.97
N LEU A 84 -10.20 -6.26 -11.29
CA LEU A 84 -9.34 -5.59 -12.28
C LEU A 84 -9.52 -4.05 -12.22
N LYS A 85 -10.76 -3.56 -12.13
CA LYS A 85 -11.06 -2.13 -12.00
C LYS A 85 -10.40 -1.51 -10.76
N LEU A 86 -10.43 -2.23 -9.64
CA LEU A 86 -9.79 -1.80 -8.40
C LEU A 86 -8.26 -1.71 -8.58
N HIS A 87 -7.63 -2.70 -9.23
CA HIS A 87 -6.21 -2.64 -9.58
C HIS A 87 -5.88 -1.46 -10.50
N GLU A 88 -6.70 -1.17 -11.50
CA GLU A 88 -6.49 -0.01 -12.37
C GLU A 88 -6.50 1.33 -11.62
N GLN A 89 -7.40 1.47 -10.64
CA GLN A 89 -7.49 2.67 -9.82
C GLN A 89 -6.24 2.83 -8.94
N ILE A 90 -5.74 1.73 -8.37
CA ILE A 90 -4.46 1.70 -7.64
C ILE A 90 -3.30 2.07 -8.57
N ALA A 91 -3.25 1.50 -9.78
CA ALA A 91 -2.20 1.77 -10.77
C ALA A 91 -2.15 3.23 -11.24
N LYS A 92 -3.31 3.91 -11.28
CA LYS A 92 -3.43 5.35 -11.57
C LYS A 92 -3.21 6.24 -10.33
N ALA A 93 -3.03 5.63 -9.15
CA ALA A 93 -3.04 6.29 -7.85
C ALA A 93 -4.25 7.24 -7.70
N ASP A 94 -5.42 6.71 -8.03
CA ASP A 94 -6.72 7.35 -7.92
C ASP A 94 -7.48 6.79 -6.72
N PHE A 95 -6.98 7.13 -5.54
CA PHE A 95 -7.44 6.54 -4.29
C PHE A 95 -8.85 6.99 -3.88
N VAL A 96 -9.32 8.13 -4.38
CA VAL A 96 -10.68 8.63 -4.11
C VAL A 96 -11.71 7.76 -4.81
N ASN A 97 -11.50 7.48 -6.11
CA ASN A 97 -12.38 6.60 -6.86
C ASN A 97 -12.25 5.14 -6.43
N TYR A 98 -11.05 4.72 -6.00
CA TYR A 98 -10.82 3.41 -5.37
C TYR A 98 -11.69 3.21 -4.12
N GLU A 99 -11.63 4.16 -3.18
CA GLU A 99 -12.44 4.12 -1.96
C GLU A 99 -13.93 4.12 -2.27
N ALA A 100 -14.38 4.99 -3.19
CA ALA A 100 -15.78 5.02 -3.61
C ALA A 100 -16.24 3.68 -4.22
N SER A 101 -15.36 3.02 -5.00
CA SER A 101 -15.66 1.73 -5.60
C SER A 101 -15.78 0.63 -4.55
N LEU A 102 -14.88 0.58 -3.57
CA LEU A 102 -14.95 -0.35 -2.44
C LEU A 102 -16.23 -0.16 -1.61
N LYS A 103 -16.57 1.09 -1.26
CA LYS A 103 -17.79 1.41 -0.50
C LYS A 103 -19.05 1.09 -1.30
N SER A 104 -19.00 1.24 -2.63
CA SER A 104 -20.11 0.85 -3.50
C SER A 104 -20.34 -0.66 -3.56
N GLU A 105 -19.29 -1.46 -3.34
CA GLU A 105 -19.37 -2.92 -3.26
C GLU A 105 -19.82 -3.38 -1.88
N CYS A 106 -19.29 -2.78 -0.82
CA CYS A 106 -19.63 -3.10 0.57
C CYS A 106 -19.73 -1.81 1.40
N PRO A 107 -20.95 -1.31 1.69
CA PRO A 107 -21.15 -0.08 2.49
C PRO A 107 -20.64 -0.18 3.92
N THR A 108 -20.44 -1.40 4.44
CA THR A 108 -19.87 -1.66 5.77
C THR A 108 -18.42 -1.19 5.91
N ILE A 109 -17.72 -0.98 4.79
CA ILE A 109 -16.36 -0.43 4.78
C ILE A 109 -16.43 1.07 5.10
N THR A 110 -16.29 1.42 6.37
CA THR A 110 -16.33 2.82 6.85
C THR A 110 -14.95 3.49 6.87
N ALA A 111 -13.87 2.73 6.66
CA ALA A 111 -12.50 3.22 6.75
C ALA A 111 -12.20 4.35 5.73
N ASN A 112 -11.40 5.34 6.16
CA ASN A 112 -10.88 6.42 5.31
C ASN A 112 -9.68 5.95 4.47
N ILE A 113 -9.94 5.04 3.54
CA ILE A 113 -8.90 4.32 2.79
C ILE A 113 -8.04 5.30 1.97
N SER A 114 -8.63 6.26 1.27
CA SER A 114 -7.87 7.21 0.45
C SER A 114 -6.91 8.06 1.27
N GLU A 115 -7.31 8.44 2.49
CA GLU A 115 -6.47 9.20 3.41
C GLU A 115 -5.25 8.38 3.85
N GLU A 116 -5.46 7.10 4.17
CA GLU A 116 -4.38 6.19 4.57
C GLU A 116 -3.36 5.95 3.45
N TYR A 117 -3.81 5.80 2.20
CA TYR A 117 -2.89 5.76 1.05
C TYR A 117 -2.07 7.05 0.94
N HIS A 118 -2.70 8.22 1.11
CA HIS A 118 -1.98 9.49 1.07
C HIS A 118 -0.98 9.65 2.23
N LYS A 119 -1.36 9.27 3.46
CA LYS A 119 -0.47 9.24 4.62
C LYS A 119 0.71 8.32 4.36
N ARG A 120 0.47 7.12 3.84
CA ARG A 120 1.50 6.16 3.48
C ARG A 120 2.48 6.71 2.44
N ILE A 121 1.98 7.30 1.36
CA ILE A 121 2.85 7.91 0.34
C ILE A 121 3.66 9.07 0.93
N LYS A 122 3.09 9.86 1.83
CA LYS A 122 3.79 10.95 2.54
C LYS A 122 4.88 10.41 3.47
N SER A 123 4.66 9.30 4.18
CA SER A 123 5.65 8.72 5.09
C SER A 123 6.85 8.09 4.37
N LEU A 124 6.66 7.57 3.15
CA LEU A 124 7.75 6.99 2.35
C LEU A 124 8.93 7.96 2.22
N PRO A 125 10.18 7.53 2.50
CA PRO A 125 11.34 8.40 2.46
C PRO A 125 11.52 9.07 1.09
N GLY A 126 11.56 10.41 1.08
CA GLY A 126 12.05 11.15 -0.08
C GLY A 126 13.57 11.06 -0.20
N LYS A 127 14.14 11.51 -1.33
CA LYS A 127 15.60 11.55 -1.57
C LYS A 127 16.39 12.13 -0.37
N PHE A 128 15.85 13.17 0.27
CA PHE A 128 16.47 13.82 1.43
C PHE A 128 16.43 12.99 2.72
N LYS A 129 15.29 12.34 3.04
CA LYS A 129 15.17 11.45 4.21
C LYS A 129 16.07 10.21 4.05
N LEU A 130 16.18 9.67 2.83
CA LEU A 130 17.14 8.60 2.49
C LEU A 130 18.59 9.03 2.70
N TRP A 131 18.95 10.25 2.27
CA TRP A 131 20.29 10.80 2.46
C TRP A 131 20.61 11.00 3.95
N LEU A 132 19.67 11.54 4.74
CA LEU A 132 19.81 11.65 6.19
C LEU A 132 19.91 10.29 6.90
N MET A 133 19.13 9.29 6.47
CA MET A 133 19.23 7.93 7.02
C MET A 133 20.61 7.32 6.75
N LYS A 134 21.14 7.47 5.54
CA LYS A 134 22.50 7.03 5.21
C LYS A 134 23.55 7.79 6.03
N LEU A 135 23.42 9.11 6.18
CA LEU A 135 24.34 9.88 7.04
C LEU A 135 24.34 9.36 8.48
N LYS A 136 23.17 9.08 9.07
CA LYS A 136 23.08 8.51 10.42
C LYS A 136 23.77 7.15 10.53
N GLU A 137 23.60 6.26 9.55
CA GLU A 137 24.33 4.98 9.50
C GLU A 137 25.85 5.19 9.44
N TRP A 138 26.31 6.16 8.63
CA TRP A 138 27.74 6.51 8.54
C TRP A 138 28.30 7.12 9.83
N PHE A 139 27.54 7.99 10.50
CA PHE A 139 27.94 8.55 11.80
C PHE A 139 28.02 7.48 12.90
N VAL A 140 27.12 6.49 12.89
CA VAL A 140 27.19 5.35 13.80
C VAL A 140 28.43 4.51 13.53
N ILE A 141 28.74 4.22 12.27
CA ILE A 141 29.96 3.49 11.89
C ILE A 141 31.23 4.27 12.29
N LEU A 142 31.29 5.57 12.02
CA LEU A 142 32.44 6.41 12.35
C LEU A 142 32.66 6.50 13.86
N TYR A 143 31.60 6.59 14.66
CA TYR A 143 31.68 6.63 16.12
C TYR A 143 32.16 5.31 16.73
N ILE A 144 31.84 4.18 16.09
CA ILE A 144 32.34 2.85 16.51
C ILE A 144 33.81 2.70 16.14
N VAL A 145 34.22 3.15 14.95
CA VAL A 145 35.62 3.06 14.48
C VAL A 145 36.55 3.99 15.24
N CYS A 146 36.09 5.15 15.72
CA CYS A 146 36.91 6.08 16.53
C CYS A 146 37.00 5.73 18.03
N LYS A 147 36.36 4.65 18.49
CA LYS A 147 36.44 4.16 19.88
C LYS A 147 37.36 2.95 20.08
N PHE A 148 38.02 2.48 19.03
CA PHE A 148 39.10 1.50 19.04
C PHE A 148 40.38 2.14 18.49
#